data_AF-A0A9X2KSQ7-F1
#
_entry.id   AF-A0A9X2KSQ7-F1
#
_cell.length_a   1.000
_cell.length_b   1.000
_cell.length_c   1.000
_cell.angle_alpha   90.00
_cell.angle_beta   90.00
_cell.angle_gamma   90.00
#
_symmetry.space_group_name_H-M   'P 1'
#
loop_
_entity.id
_entity.type
_entity.pdbx_description
1 polymer ?
#
loop_
_entity_poly.entity_id
_entity_poly.type
_entity_poly.pdbx_seq_one_letter_code
_entity_poly.pdbx_strand_id
1 'polypeptide(L)'
;MPVFTPVKTPCVGVCSTGIGDSVCRGCKRFAHEVIHWNAYSEDQRRVIASRLETYLTQVVANHIAVIDQALLLTQIRHQQIQFNPDQSPECWAFDLLRAGASQINDLAVYGLQLQPGSRALTLVAIRDDIDRDFYALSCAYYERYIAPGLTSA
;
A
#
# COMPACT_ATOMS: atom_id res chain seq x y z
N MET A 1 29.63 -4.94 9.67
CA MET A 1 28.65 -3.91 10.11
C MET A 1 27.36 -4.19 9.38
N PRO A 2 26.22 -4.40 10.06
CA PRO A 2 24.96 -4.58 9.36
C PRO A 2 24.63 -3.27 8.64
N VAL A 3 24.45 -3.37 7.33
CA VAL A 3 23.97 -2.26 6.49
C VAL A 3 22.48 -2.14 6.80
N PHE A 4 22.11 -1.19 7.65
CA PHE A 4 20.70 -0.90 7.91
C PHE A 4 20.16 -0.08 6.74
N THR A 5 19.40 -0.74 5.87
CA THR A 5 18.66 -0.05 4.81
C THR A 5 17.63 0.89 5.47
N PRO A 6 17.68 2.20 5.17
CA PRO A 6 16.74 3.17 5.71
C PRO A 6 15.31 2.89 5.22
N VAL A 7 14.32 2.96 6.11
CA VAL A 7 12.91 2.84 5.71
C VAL A 7 12.46 4.11 5.00
N LYS A 8 12.07 3.96 3.72
CA LYS A 8 11.50 5.05 2.94
C LYS A 8 10.15 5.49 3.51
N THR A 9 9.85 6.78 3.41
CA THR A 9 8.54 7.30 3.82
C THR A 9 7.44 6.76 2.90
N PRO A 10 6.33 6.23 3.43
CA PRO A 10 5.18 5.80 2.61
C PRO A 10 4.31 6.99 2.17
N CYS A 11 4.74 8.23 2.41
CA CYS A 11 4.02 9.43 1.98
C CYS A 11 3.83 9.48 0.46
N VAL A 12 2.61 9.77 0.03
CA VAL A 12 2.24 9.96 -1.38
C VAL A 12 1.98 11.44 -1.73
N GLY A 13 2.37 12.37 -0.85
CA GLY A 13 2.18 13.81 -1.06
C GLY A 13 0.77 14.33 -0.74
N VAL A 14 -0.16 13.46 -0.35
CA VAL A 14 -1.52 13.84 0.08
C VAL A 14 -1.70 13.52 1.56
N CYS A 15 -2.09 14.52 2.34
CA CYS A 15 -2.26 14.38 3.79
C CYS A 15 -3.62 14.93 4.24
N SER A 16 -4.40 14.09 4.92
CA SER A 16 -5.69 14.47 5.50
C SER A 16 -5.66 14.55 7.03
N THR A 17 -4.56 14.15 7.67
CA THR A 17 -4.42 14.28 9.13
C THR A 17 -4.30 15.74 9.57
N GLY A 18 -3.84 16.62 8.68
CA GLY A 18 -3.81 18.07 8.91
C GLY A 18 -5.21 18.72 9.00
N ILE A 19 -6.26 18.04 8.54
CA ILE A 19 -7.66 18.48 8.64
C ILE A 19 -8.48 17.67 9.65
N GLY A 20 -7.82 16.81 10.46
CA GLY A 20 -8.43 16.12 11.59
C GLY A 20 -8.70 14.61 11.42
N ASP A 21 -8.34 14.00 10.29
CA ASP A 21 -8.48 12.54 10.16
C ASP A 21 -7.47 11.80 11.08
N SER A 22 -7.93 10.78 11.79
CA SER A 22 -7.09 9.90 12.63
C SER A 22 -6.19 8.96 11.80
N VAL A 23 -6.60 8.66 10.58
CA VAL A 23 -5.86 7.86 9.59
C VAL A 23 -5.73 8.67 8.31
N CYS A 24 -4.52 8.76 7.75
CA CYS A 24 -4.27 9.53 6.54
C CYS A 24 -4.91 8.86 5.32
N ARG A 25 -5.77 9.56 4.58
CA ARG A 25 -6.37 9.02 3.34
C ARG A 25 -5.36 8.74 2.23
N GLY A 26 -4.18 9.38 2.24
CA GLY A 26 -3.14 9.14 1.25
C GLY A 26 -2.26 7.94 1.58
N CYS A 27 -1.48 8.05 2.67
CA CYS A 27 -0.49 7.02 3.04
C CYS A 27 -1.01 5.94 4.00
N LYS A 28 -2.27 6.03 4.44
CA LYS A 28 -2.97 5.12 5.37
C LYS A 28 -2.29 4.93 6.75
N ARG A 29 -1.26 5.72 7.07
CA ARG A 29 -0.67 5.83 8.41
C ARG A 29 -1.61 6.52 9.39
N PHE A 30 -1.41 6.25 10.67
CA PHE A 30 -2.12 6.92 11.75
C PHE A 30 -1.56 8.33 11.96
N ALA A 31 -2.39 9.26 12.45
CA ALA A 31 -2.04 10.67 12.59
C ALA A 31 -0.75 10.87 13.42
N HIS A 32 -0.64 10.20 14.56
CA HIS A 32 0.55 10.28 15.41
C HIS A 32 1.80 9.72 14.71
N GLU A 33 1.67 8.74 13.82
CA GLU A 33 2.81 8.20 13.06
C GLU A 33 3.28 9.15 11.97
N VAL A 34 2.35 9.87 11.35
CA VAL A 34 2.66 10.91 10.37
C VAL A 34 3.41 12.06 11.05
N ILE A 35 2.91 12.51 12.20
CA ILE A 35 3.48 13.64 12.96
C ILE A 35 4.88 13.32 13.49
N HIS A 36 5.06 12.14 14.10
CA HIS A 36 6.30 11.78 14.78
C HIS A 36 7.29 11.01 13.90
N TRP A 37 7.04 10.88 12.59
CA TRP A 37 7.85 10.04 11.69
C TRP A 37 9.36 10.28 11.81
N ASN A 38 9.78 11.55 11.85
CA ASN A 38 11.19 11.93 11.95
C ASN A 38 11.82 11.62 13.32
N ALA A 39 11.01 11.47 14.37
CA ALA A 39 11.45 11.12 15.70
C ALA A 39 11.53 9.59 15.93
N TYR A 40 10.90 8.80 15.06
CA TYR A 40 10.92 7.34 15.18
C TYR A 40 12.26 6.74 14.80
N SER A 41 12.67 5.73 15.58
CA SER A 41 13.78 4.85 15.23
C SER A 41 13.50 4.07 13.95
N GLU A 42 14.54 3.53 13.30
CA GLU A 42 14.38 2.69 12.12
C GLU A 42 13.50 1.46 12.41
N ASP A 43 13.62 0.86 13.60
CA ASP A 43 12.81 -0.32 13.96
C ASP A 43 11.33 0.03 14.11
N GLN A 44 11.00 1.19 14.71
CA GLN A 44 9.62 1.69 14.73
C GLN A 44 9.09 1.95 13.32
N ARG A 45 9.91 2.54 12.44
CA ARG A 45 9.53 2.77 11.04
C ARG A 45 9.32 1.46 10.28
N ARG A 46 10.13 0.42 10.55
CA ARG A 46 9.95 -0.93 9.97
C ARG A 46 8.65 -1.58 10.42
N VAL A 47 8.29 -1.47 11.69
CA VAL A 47 7.02 -2.00 12.21
C VAL A 47 5.83 -1.34 11.49
N ILE A 48 5.87 -0.01 11.32
CA ILE A 48 4.82 0.72 10.59
C ILE A 48 4.79 0.30 9.11
N ALA A 49 5.95 0.23 8.45
CA ALA A 49 6.03 -0.17 7.05
C ALA A 49 5.51 -1.59 6.82
N SER A 50 5.92 -2.55 7.65
CA SER A 50 5.48 -3.95 7.59
C SER A 50 3.96 -4.08 7.81
N ARG A 51 3.39 -3.29 8.72
CA ARG A 51 1.94 -3.26 8.92
C ARG A 51 1.21 -2.74 7.67
N LEU A 52 1.65 -1.62 7.10
CA LEU A 52 1.04 -1.06 5.89
C LEU A 52 1.14 -2.04 4.71
N GLU A 53 2.30 -2.68 4.56
CA GLU A 53 2.50 -3.71 3.56
C GLU A 53 1.54 -4.88 3.75
N THR A 54 1.41 -5.40 4.98
CA THR A 54 0.48 -6.50 5.29
C THR A 54 -0.97 -6.15 4.92
N TYR A 55 -1.40 -4.93 5.19
CA TYR A 55 -2.75 -4.48 4.84
C TYR A 55 -2.94 -4.37 3.34
N LEU A 56 -1.95 -3.78 2.65
CA LEU A 56 -2.01 -3.63 1.21
C LEU A 56 -2.00 -4.98 0.50
N THR A 57 -1.10 -5.89 0.87
CA THR A 57 -1.02 -7.23 0.26
C THR A 57 -2.32 -8.00 0.45
N GLN A 58 -2.92 -7.94 1.65
CA GLN A 58 -4.21 -8.57 1.93
C GLN A 58 -5.32 -8.02 1.02
N VAL A 59 -5.40 -6.70 0.87
CA VAL A 59 -6.46 -6.07 0.05
C VAL A 59 -6.23 -6.35 -1.44
N VAL A 60 -5.00 -6.22 -1.94
CA VAL A 60 -4.66 -6.49 -3.34
C VAL A 60 -4.98 -7.94 -3.70
N ALA A 61 -4.64 -8.90 -2.83
CA ALA A 61 -4.87 -10.32 -3.08
C ALA A 61 -6.36 -10.69 -3.29
N ASN A 62 -7.29 -9.88 -2.76
CA ASN A 62 -8.73 -10.05 -2.98
C ASN A 62 -9.16 -9.70 -4.40
N HIS A 63 -8.36 -8.89 -5.11
CA HIS A 63 -8.68 -8.41 -6.46
C HIS A 63 -7.78 -8.99 -7.54
N ILE A 64 -6.49 -9.19 -7.23
CA ILE A 64 -5.45 -9.54 -8.19
C ILE A 64 -4.59 -10.66 -7.62
N ALA A 65 -4.33 -11.66 -8.46
CA ALA A 65 -3.34 -12.69 -8.20
C ALA A 65 -2.07 -12.40 -9.01
N VAL A 66 -0.91 -12.47 -8.36
CA VAL A 66 0.39 -12.45 -9.03
C VAL A 66 0.72 -13.86 -9.46
N ILE A 67 0.73 -14.11 -10.78
CA ILE A 67 0.99 -15.42 -11.38
C ILE A 67 2.47 -15.57 -11.73
N ASP A 68 3.07 -14.50 -12.25
CA ASP A 68 4.49 -14.46 -12.62
C ASP A 68 5.14 -13.19 -12.07
N GLN A 69 5.84 -13.35 -10.94
CA GLN A 69 6.59 -12.27 -10.29
C GLN A 69 7.75 -11.76 -11.15
N ALA A 70 8.41 -12.64 -11.91
CA ALA A 70 9.57 -12.26 -12.72
C ALA A 70 9.15 -11.39 -13.91
N LEU A 71 8.01 -11.74 -14.53
CA LEU A 71 7.38 -10.93 -15.57
C LEU A 71 6.92 -9.58 -15.02
N LEU A 72 6.24 -9.56 -13.86
CA LEU A 72 5.83 -8.33 -13.20
C LEU A 72 7.01 -7.39 -12.96
N LEU A 73 8.10 -7.91 -12.37
CA LEU A 73 9.29 -7.13 -12.09
C LEU A 73 9.95 -6.58 -13.36
N THR A 74 9.97 -7.39 -14.43
CA THR A 74 10.47 -6.97 -15.75
C THR A 74 9.67 -5.80 -16.30
N GLN A 75 8.33 -5.90 -16.25
CA GLN A 75 7.45 -4.85 -16.77
C GLN A 75 7.54 -3.55 -15.97
N ILE A 76 7.57 -3.64 -14.63
CA ILE A 76 7.71 -2.48 -13.75
C ILE A 76 9.01 -1.72 -14.04
N ARG A 77 10.12 -2.44 -14.22
CA ARG A 77 11.42 -1.85 -14.59
C ARG A 77 11.38 -1.23 -15.98
N HIS A 78 10.79 -1.92 -16.96
CA HIS A 78 10.66 -1.44 -18.33
C HIS A 78 9.85 -0.13 -18.39
N GLN A 79 8.79 -0.01 -17.60
CA GLN A 79 7.95 1.19 -17.52
C GLN A 79 8.50 2.26 -16.57
N GLN A 80 9.65 2.01 -15.94
CA GLN A 80 10.30 2.91 -14.97
C GLN A 80 9.37 3.32 -13.82
N ILE A 81 8.48 2.42 -13.42
CA ILE A 81 7.56 2.66 -12.30
C ILE A 81 8.36 2.69 -11.01
N GLN A 82 8.04 3.64 -10.13
CA GLN A 82 8.64 3.69 -8.81
C GLN A 82 8.04 2.57 -7.95
N PHE A 83 8.91 1.70 -7.43
CA PHE A 83 8.52 0.60 -6.54
C PHE A 83 9.63 0.36 -5.51
N ASN A 84 9.30 -0.37 -4.44
CA ASN A 84 10.29 -0.84 -3.47
C ASN A 84 10.59 -2.34 -3.70
N PRO A 85 11.82 -2.70 -4.12
CA PRO A 85 12.17 -4.10 -4.39
C PRO A 85 12.16 -4.99 -3.15
N ASP A 86 12.16 -4.42 -1.94
CA ASP A 86 12.09 -5.17 -0.68
C ASP A 86 10.65 -5.53 -0.27
N GLN A 87 9.63 -5.02 -0.98
CA GLN A 87 8.22 -5.30 -0.70
C GLN A 87 7.70 -6.52 -1.47
N SER A 88 6.56 -7.01 -1.03
CA SER A 88 5.85 -8.14 -1.61
C SER A 88 5.32 -7.83 -3.04
N PRO A 89 5.20 -8.82 -3.93
CA PRO A 89 4.77 -8.62 -5.32
C PRO A 89 3.40 -7.95 -5.49
N GLU A 90 2.50 -8.12 -4.52
CA GLU A 90 1.19 -7.50 -4.51
C GLU A 90 1.29 -5.97 -4.36
N CYS A 91 2.26 -5.47 -3.57
CA CYS A 91 2.56 -4.04 -3.49
C CYS A 91 3.00 -3.51 -4.85
N TRP A 92 3.85 -4.26 -5.56
CA TRP A 92 4.31 -3.89 -6.90
C TRP A 92 3.17 -3.87 -7.92
N ALA A 93 2.25 -4.83 -7.83
CA ALA A 93 1.04 -4.87 -8.66
C ALA A 93 0.16 -3.63 -8.41
N PHE A 94 0.06 -3.16 -7.16
CA PHE A 94 -0.66 -1.94 -6.86
C PHE A 94 0.07 -0.67 -7.33
N ASP A 95 1.40 -0.62 -7.21
CA ASP A 95 2.20 0.48 -7.77
C ASP A 95 2.01 0.59 -9.28
N LEU A 96 1.94 -0.55 -9.99
CA LEU A 96 1.60 -0.62 -11.41
C LEU A 96 0.22 -0.01 -11.70
N LEU A 97 -0.82 -0.38 -10.93
CA LEU A 97 -2.15 0.18 -11.10
C LEU A 97 -2.20 1.69 -10.80
N ARG A 98 -1.47 2.16 -9.79
CA ARG A 98 -1.38 3.60 -9.48
C ARG A 98 -0.71 4.38 -10.60
N ALA A 99 0.30 3.81 -11.26
CA ALA A 99 1.00 4.44 -12.36
C ALA A 99 0.16 4.50 -13.65
N GLY A 100 -0.65 3.47 -13.93
CA GLY A 100 -1.21 3.31 -15.28
C GLY A 100 -2.51 2.52 -15.43
N ALA A 101 -3.33 2.34 -14.40
CA ALA A 101 -4.56 1.52 -14.50
C ALA A 101 -5.48 1.88 -15.68
N SER A 102 -5.51 3.14 -16.13
CA SER A 102 -6.33 3.56 -17.28
C SER A 102 -5.76 3.18 -18.65
N GLN A 103 -4.47 2.82 -18.72
CA GLN A 103 -3.75 2.49 -19.95
C GLN A 103 -3.49 0.98 -20.10
N ILE A 104 -3.78 0.19 -19.07
CA ILE A 104 -3.57 -1.26 -19.07
C ILE A 104 -4.83 -1.94 -19.59
N ASN A 105 -4.71 -2.61 -20.74
CA ASN A 105 -5.82 -3.38 -21.34
C ASN A 105 -5.75 -4.87 -21.01
N ASP A 106 -4.56 -5.39 -20.73
CA ASP A 106 -4.34 -6.80 -20.41
C ASP A 106 -3.34 -6.93 -19.25
N LEU A 107 -3.80 -7.51 -18.14
CA LEU A 107 -2.99 -7.78 -16.95
C LEU A 107 -2.07 -9.00 -17.13
N ALA A 108 -2.39 -9.91 -18.05
CA ALA A 108 -1.58 -11.11 -18.27
C ALA A 108 -0.18 -10.75 -18.79
N VAL A 109 -0.05 -9.65 -19.55
CA VAL A 109 1.24 -9.09 -20.01
C VAL A 109 2.17 -8.73 -18.84
N TYR A 110 1.61 -8.47 -17.66
CA TYR A 110 2.31 -8.13 -16.43
C TYR A 110 2.47 -9.31 -15.48
N GLY A 111 2.06 -10.53 -15.87
CA GLY A 111 2.06 -11.68 -14.98
C GLY A 111 0.99 -11.61 -13.90
N LEU A 112 -0.07 -10.82 -14.12
CA LEU A 112 -1.16 -10.58 -13.19
C LEU A 112 -2.46 -11.19 -13.71
N GLN A 113 -3.33 -11.59 -12.79
CA GLN A 113 -4.66 -12.09 -13.11
C GLN A 113 -5.72 -11.50 -12.19
N LEU A 114 -6.88 -11.13 -12.74
CA LEU A 114 -8.03 -10.72 -11.93
C LEU A 114 -8.68 -11.91 -11.23
N GLN A 115 -8.95 -11.72 -9.94
CA GLN A 115 -9.77 -12.64 -9.17
C GLN A 115 -11.20 -12.71 -9.75
N PRO A 116 -11.90 -13.85 -9.62
CA PRO A 116 -13.23 -14.04 -10.22
C PRO A 116 -14.23 -12.92 -9.92
N GLY A 117 -14.26 -12.44 -8.67
CA GLY A 117 -15.16 -11.35 -8.24
C GLY A 117 -14.83 -9.97 -8.83
N SER A 118 -13.61 -9.77 -9.33
CA SER A 118 -13.14 -8.49 -9.88
C SER A 118 -13.19 -8.42 -11.41
N ARG A 119 -13.54 -9.51 -12.11
CA ARG A 119 -13.51 -9.57 -13.59
C ARG A 119 -14.50 -8.65 -14.28
N ALA A 120 -15.56 -8.23 -13.59
CA ALA A 120 -16.57 -7.31 -14.12
C ALA A 120 -16.19 -5.84 -13.97
N LEU A 121 -15.10 -5.54 -13.26
CA LEU A 121 -14.67 -4.19 -12.94
C LEU A 121 -13.55 -3.71 -13.87
N THR A 122 -13.47 -2.41 -14.08
CA THR A 122 -12.32 -1.80 -14.76
C THR A 122 -11.12 -1.76 -13.81
N LEU A 123 -9.90 -1.73 -14.36
CA LEU A 123 -8.69 -1.63 -13.53
C LEU A 123 -8.64 -0.34 -12.69
N VAL A 124 -9.25 0.74 -13.19
CA VAL A 124 -9.40 1.99 -12.43
C VAL A 124 -10.33 1.78 -11.24
N ALA A 125 -11.47 1.11 -11.43
CA ALA A 125 -12.38 0.78 -10.33
C ALA A 125 -11.71 -0.15 -9.31
N ILE A 126 -10.95 -1.15 -9.77
CA ILE A 126 -10.19 -2.06 -8.89
C ILE A 126 -9.14 -1.29 -8.07
N ARG A 127 -8.39 -0.38 -8.70
CA ARG A 127 -7.43 0.47 -8.00
C ARG A 127 -8.12 1.28 -6.90
N ASP A 128 -9.26 1.89 -7.22
CA ASP A 128 -10.02 2.74 -6.28
C ASP A 128 -10.64 1.90 -5.15
N ASP A 129 -11.09 0.68 -5.46
CA ASP A 129 -11.58 -0.29 -4.48
C ASP A 129 -10.47 -0.72 -3.52
N ILE A 130 -9.28 -1.06 -4.04
CA ILE A 130 -8.11 -1.38 -3.22
C ILE A 130 -7.75 -0.22 -2.29
N ASP A 131 -7.71 1.01 -2.82
CA ASP A 131 -7.33 2.18 -2.03
C ASP A 131 -8.35 2.49 -0.91
N ARG A 132 -9.64 2.28 -1.20
CA ARG A 132 -10.75 2.40 -0.24
C ARG A 132 -10.69 1.32 0.84
N ASP A 133 -10.49 0.07 0.44
CA ASP A 133 -10.47 -1.06 1.37
C ASP A 133 -9.22 -1.03 2.26
N PHE A 134 -8.07 -0.60 1.72
CA PHE A 134 -6.86 -0.37 2.51
C PHE A 134 -7.07 0.74 3.55
N TYR A 135 -7.75 1.82 3.17
CA TYR A 135 -8.13 2.87 4.12
C TYR A 135 -9.09 2.34 5.19
N ALA A 136 -10.16 1.64 4.80
CA ALA A 136 -11.14 1.09 5.72
C ALA A 136 -10.51 0.11 6.72
N LEU A 137 -9.62 -0.78 6.26
CA LEU A 137 -8.88 -1.71 7.10
C LEU A 137 -7.99 -0.97 8.11
N SER A 138 -7.33 0.11 7.67
CA SER A 138 -6.48 0.94 8.53
C SER A 138 -7.29 1.67 9.60
N CYS A 139 -8.46 2.21 9.25
CA CYS A 139 -9.39 2.83 10.20
C CYS A 139 -9.93 1.82 11.22
N ALA A 140 -10.41 0.67 10.76
CA ALA A 140 -10.94 -0.38 11.62
C ALA A 140 -9.88 -0.87 12.63
N TYR A 141 -8.64 -1.03 12.18
CA TYR A 141 -7.54 -1.39 13.08
C TYR A 141 -7.23 -0.28 14.09
N TYR A 142 -7.18 0.97 13.64
CA TYR A 142 -6.93 2.11 14.52
C TYR A 142 -7.97 2.20 15.63
N GLU A 143 -9.26 2.18 15.27
CA GLU A 143 -10.38 2.28 16.21
C GLU A 143 -10.39 1.13 17.21
N ARG A 144 -10.08 -0.08 16.76
CA ARG A 144 -10.14 -1.28 17.59
C ARG A 144 -8.94 -1.44 18.53
N TYR A 145 -7.74 -1.11 18.08
CA TYR A 145 -6.50 -1.48 18.78
C TYR A 145 -5.63 -0.30 19.22
N ILE A 146 -5.77 0.87 18.61
CA ILE A 146 -4.88 2.01 18.85
C ILE A 146 -5.58 3.12 19.62
N ALA A 147 -6.79 3.52 19.19
CA ALA A 147 -7.58 4.56 19.85
C ALA A 147 -7.83 4.29 21.34
N PRO A 148 -8.14 3.05 21.79
CA PRO A 148 -8.33 2.75 23.21
C PRO A 148 -7.04 2.93 24.04
N GLY A 149 -5.89 2.63 23.44
CA GLY A 149 -4.58 2.80 24.06
C GLY A 149 -4.15 4.26 24.19
N LEU A 150 -4.62 5.12 23.28
CA LEU A 150 -4.31 6.56 23.29
C LEU A 150 -5.18 7.37 24.26
N THR A 151 -6.39 6.90 24.58
CA THR A 151 -7.30 7.57 25.54
C THR A 151 -7.00 7.23 26.99
N SER A 152 -6.12 6.25 27.23
CA SER A 152 -5.73 5.80 28.56
C SER A 152 -4.40 6.40 29.05
N ALA A 153 -3.88 7.42 28.37
CA ALA A 153 -2.58 8.06 28.63
C ALA A 153 -2.74 9.55 28.96
#